data_AF-A0A662U2X9-F1
#
_entry.id   AF-A0A662U2X9-F1
#
_cell.length_a   1.000
_cell.length_b   1.000
_cell.length_c   1.000
_cell.angle_alpha   90.00
_cell.angle_beta   90.00
_cell.angle_gamma   90.00
#
_symmetry.space_group_name_H-M   'P 1'
#
loop_
_entity.id
_entity.type
_entity.pdbx_description
1 polymer ?
#
loop_
_entity_poly.entity_id
_entity_poly.type
_entity_poly.pdbx_seq_one_letter_code
_entity_poly.pdbx_strand_id
1 'polypeptide(L)'
;MSARDFKPTRMDATKNAIKAFIRGKLTTDPLSRIGIVAFYEYSLPIIDLTNNIRTLISSANSLRPLGRGTALGDGIVEAYCMFKDLSRDGVCKRILVVTDGTFNTG
;
A
#
# COMPACT_ATOMS: atom_id res chain seq x y z
N MET A 1 8.95 5.60 -8.49
CA MET A 1 8.69 6.40 -7.28
C MET A 1 9.89 7.25 -6.81
N SER A 2 11.10 6.99 -7.34
CA SER A 2 12.33 7.71 -6.95
C SER A 2 12.55 9.03 -7.70
N ALA A 3 11.69 9.37 -8.66
CA ALA A 3 11.78 10.61 -9.42
C ALA A 3 11.47 11.84 -8.53
N ARG A 4 12.18 12.95 -8.81
CA ARG A 4 12.09 14.23 -8.08
C ARG A 4 11.34 15.32 -8.86
N ASP A 5 10.62 14.92 -9.89
CA ASP A 5 9.84 15.78 -10.78
C ASP A 5 8.54 16.30 -10.15
N PHE A 6 8.14 15.74 -9.01
CA PHE A 6 7.06 16.22 -8.16
C PHE A 6 7.61 16.65 -6.79
N LYS A 7 7.17 17.79 -6.24
CA LYS A 7 7.63 18.27 -4.93
C LYS A 7 6.73 17.75 -3.78
N PRO A 8 7.31 17.25 -2.66
CA PRO A 8 8.74 17.09 -2.40
C PRO A 8 9.36 15.91 -3.17
N THR A 9 8.65 14.78 -3.23
CA THR A 9 8.92 13.65 -4.14
C THR A 9 7.59 12.95 -4.49
N ARG A 10 7.55 12.14 -5.56
CA ARG A 10 6.40 11.27 -5.85
C ARG A 10 6.10 10.31 -4.69
N MET A 11 7.15 9.82 -4.02
CA MET A 11 7.02 8.99 -2.82
C MET A 11 6.36 9.75 -1.66
N ASP A 12 6.79 10.98 -1.38
CA ASP A 12 6.19 11.78 -0.30
C ASP A 12 4.73 12.11 -0.58
N ALA A 13 4.40 12.41 -1.85
CA ALA A 13 3.02 12.59 -2.29
C ALA A 13 2.19 11.32 -2.04
N THR A 14 2.73 10.15 -2.41
CA THR A 14 2.12 8.84 -2.17
C THR A 14 1.89 8.59 -0.69
N LYS A 15 2.90 8.82 0.17
CA LYS A 15 2.76 8.70 1.63
C LYS A 15 1.65 9.59 2.16
N ASN A 16 1.58 10.84 1.70
CA ASN A 16 0.57 11.79 2.16
C ASN A 16 -0.84 11.38 1.70
N ALA A 17 -1.00 10.92 0.46
CA ALA A 17 -2.25 10.39 -0.05
C ALA A 17 -2.71 9.14 0.74
N ILE A 18 -1.81 8.19 0.98
CA ILE A 18 -2.10 6.99 1.79
C ILE A 18 -2.54 7.38 3.20
N LYS A 19 -1.83 8.29 3.86
CA LYS A 19 -2.20 8.77 5.20
C LYS A 19 -3.57 9.47 5.22
N ALA A 20 -3.87 10.28 4.22
CA ALA A 20 -5.18 10.93 4.09
C ALA A 20 -6.29 9.90 3.87
N PHE A 21 -6.05 8.90 3.01
CA PHE A 21 -6.98 7.80 2.76
C PHE A 21 -7.24 6.97 4.03
N ILE A 22 -6.19 6.55 4.77
CA ILE A 22 -6.32 5.79 6.03
C ILE A 22 -7.22 6.55 7.01
N ARG A 23 -6.94 7.84 7.22
CA ARG A 23 -7.73 8.68 8.15
C ARG A 23 -9.17 8.78 7.69
N GLY A 24 -9.40 9.18 6.43
CA GLY A 24 -10.76 9.32 5.89
C GLY A 24 -11.55 8.01 5.98
N LYS A 25 -10.96 6.89 5.53
CA LYS A 25 -11.64 5.59 5.51
C LYS A 25 -11.98 5.10 6.90
N LEU A 26 -11.05 5.17 7.86
CA LEU A 26 -11.25 4.65 9.22
C LEU A 26 -12.05 5.60 10.12
N THR A 27 -12.14 6.89 9.78
CA THR A 27 -13.10 7.80 10.40
C THR A 27 -14.52 7.52 9.92
N THR A 28 -14.73 7.29 8.62
CA THR A 28 -16.07 7.01 8.06
C THR A 28 -16.54 5.57 8.34
N ASP A 29 -15.64 4.61 8.41
CA ASP A 29 -15.94 3.20 8.66
C ASP A 29 -14.84 2.56 9.53
N PRO A 30 -15.00 2.61 10.87
CA PRO A 30 -14.00 2.14 11.84
C PRO A 30 -13.77 0.61 11.85
N LEU A 31 -14.66 -0.16 11.23
CA LEU A 31 -14.56 -1.62 11.16
C LEU A 31 -13.73 -2.09 9.96
N SER A 32 -13.47 -1.21 9.00
CA SER A 32 -12.54 -1.49 7.90
C SER A 32 -11.16 -1.82 8.41
N ARG A 33 -10.50 -2.77 7.75
CA ARG A 33 -9.08 -3.08 7.99
C ARG A 33 -8.29 -2.78 6.72
N ILE A 34 -7.10 -2.24 6.91
CA ILE A 34 -6.18 -1.87 5.84
C ILE A 34 -4.88 -2.63 6.07
N GLY A 35 -4.32 -3.18 5.00
CA GLY A 35 -2.96 -3.69 4.95
C GLY A 35 -2.17 -2.89 3.93
N ILE A 36 -0.83 -2.93 4.00
CA ILE A 36 0.05 -2.23 3.07
C ILE A 36 1.06 -3.22 2.53
N VAL A 37 1.13 -3.33 1.21
CA VAL A 37 2.15 -4.10 0.48
C VAL A 37 2.94 -3.12 -0.37
N ALA A 38 4.27 -3.21 -0.30
CA ALA A 38 5.17 -2.55 -1.24
C ALA A 38 5.59 -3.56 -2.33
N PHE A 39 5.91 -3.08 -3.52
CA PHE A 39 6.43 -3.93 -4.60
C PHE A 39 7.52 -3.21 -5.39
N TYR A 40 8.50 -3.98 -5.87
CA TYR A 40 9.57 -3.51 -6.76
C TYR A 40 10.10 -4.65 -7.64
N GLU A 41 11.10 -5.42 -7.23
CA GLU A 41 11.52 -6.68 -7.89
C GLU A 41 10.70 -7.87 -7.40
N TYR A 42 10.10 -7.74 -6.22
CA TYR A 42 9.19 -8.70 -5.58
C TYR A 42 8.20 -7.94 -4.68
N SER A 43 7.24 -8.66 -4.10
CA SER A 43 6.28 -8.14 -3.11
C SER A 43 6.83 -8.17 -1.69
N LEU A 44 6.56 -7.11 -0.93
CA LEU A 44 6.94 -7.00 0.47
C LEU A 44 5.74 -6.54 1.30
N PRO A 45 5.15 -7.43 2.13
CA PRO A 45 4.12 -7.03 3.09
C PRO A 45 4.75 -6.11 4.15
N ILE A 46 4.20 -4.90 4.30
CA ILE A 46 4.69 -3.89 5.24
C ILE A 46 3.90 -3.93 6.56
N ILE A 47 2.60 -4.18 6.45
CA ILE A 47 1.72 -4.39 7.60
C ILE A 47 0.46 -5.16 7.16
N ASP A 48 0.05 -6.09 8.01
CA ASP A 48 -1.17 -6.88 7.85
C ASP A 48 -2.46 -6.07 8.06
N LEU A 49 -3.60 -6.69 7.74
CA LEU A 49 -4.93 -6.10 7.91
C LEU A 49 -5.19 -5.68 9.37
N THR A 50 -5.18 -4.36 9.61
CA THR A 50 -5.50 -3.77 10.90
C THR A 50 -6.36 -2.52 10.74
N ASN A 51 -7.05 -2.12 11.81
CA ASN A 51 -7.73 -0.84 11.91
C ASN A 51 -7.02 0.13 12.87
N ASN A 52 -5.83 -0.23 13.36
CA ASN A 52 -5.03 0.67 14.19
C ASN A 52 -4.41 1.78 13.35
N ILE A 53 -5.02 2.97 13.40
CA ILE A 53 -4.58 4.16 12.67
C ILE A 53 -3.11 4.49 12.97
N ARG A 54 -2.67 4.42 14.23
CA ARG A 54 -1.29 4.77 14.61
C ARG A 54 -0.28 3.88 13.90
N THR A 55 -0.52 2.57 13.90
CA THR A 55 0.39 1.61 13.26
C THR A 55 0.38 1.78 11.74
N LEU A 56 -0.80 1.95 11.13
CA LEU A 56 -0.91 2.19 9.68
C LEU A 56 -0.20 3.47 9.22
N ILE A 57 -0.34 4.56 9.98
CA ILE A 57 0.35 5.83 9.68
C ILE A 57 1.86 5.66 9.84
N SER A 58 2.32 4.92 10.85
CA SER A 58 3.74 4.60 11.03
C SER A 58 4.29 3.81 9.84
N SER A 59 3.58 2.75 9.43
CA SER A 59 3.93 1.93 8.25
C SER A 59 3.92 2.73 6.96
N ALA A 60 2.95 3.64 6.77
CA ALA A 60 2.95 4.54 5.61
C ALA A 60 4.16 5.49 5.60
N ASN A 61 4.58 5.99 6.77
CA ASN A 61 5.76 6.86 6.85
C ASN A 61 7.07 6.12 6.58
N SER A 62 7.16 4.82 6.91
CA SER A 62 8.36 4.00 6.70
C SER A 62 8.60 3.57 5.25
N LEU A 63 7.59 3.72 4.38
CA LEU A 63 7.71 3.44 2.95
C LEU A 63 8.88 4.22 2.34
N ARG A 64 9.61 3.59 1.43
CA ARG A 64 10.70 4.21 0.69
C ARG A 64 10.86 3.48 -0.63
N PRO A 65 11.43 4.11 -1.67
CA PRO A 65 11.80 3.35 -2.85
C PRO A 65 12.78 2.24 -2.45
N LEU A 66 12.44 1.00 -2.80
CA LEU A 66 13.21 -0.19 -2.40
C LEU A 66 14.28 -0.57 -3.44
N GLY A 67 14.11 -0.12 -4.69
CA GLY A 67 15.01 -0.45 -5.79
C GLY A 67 14.44 0.00 -7.12
N ARG A 68 14.93 -0.62 -8.20
CA ARG A 68 14.33 -0.55 -9.54
C ARG A 68 13.39 -1.76 -9.72
N GLY A 69 12.60 -1.78 -10.79
CA GLY A 69 11.64 -2.86 -11.06
C GLY A 69 10.21 -2.53 -10.63
N THR A 70 9.25 -3.26 -11.22
CA THR A 70 7.81 -3.09 -10.96
C THR A 70 7.09 -4.44 -11.09
N ALA A 71 7.29 -5.31 -10.10
CA ALA A 71 6.63 -6.60 -9.91
C ALA A 71 5.21 -6.40 -9.35
N LEU A 72 4.38 -5.72 -10.15
CA LEU A 72 2.99 -5.43 -9.77
C LEU A 72 2.19 -6.73 -9.57
N GLY A 73 2.45 -7.76 -10.39
CA GLY A 73 1.81 -9.07 -10.29
C GLY A 73 1.99 -9.67 -8.90
N ASP A 74 3.23 -9.76 -8.43
CA ASP A 74 3.58 -10.25 -7.09
C ASP A 74 2.90 -9.40 -6.01
N GLY A 75 2.88 -8.08 -6.16
CA GLY A 75 2.19 -7.18 -5.23
C GLY A 75 0.69 -7.46 -5.11
N ILE A 76 0.03 -7.79 -6.22
CA ILE A 76 -1.39 -8.16 -6.23
C ILE A 76 -1.61 -9.55 -5.61
N VAL A 77 -0.75 -10.52 -5.92
CA VAL A 77 -0.81 -11.87 -5.31
C VAL A 77 -0.64 -11.80 -3.80
N GLU A 78 0.32 -11.03 -3.32
CA GLU A 78 0.56 -10.80 -1.89
C GLU A 78 -0.67 -10.17 -1.20
N ALA A 79 -1.24 -9.13 -1.81
CA ALA A 79 -2.47 -8.51 -1.30
C ALA A 79 -3.66 -9.48 -1.29
N TYR A 80 -3.75 -10.36 -2.30
CA TYR A 80 -4.77 -11.41 -2.34
C TYR A 80 -4.57 -12.44 -1.22
N CYS A 81 -3.34 -12.93 -1.01
CA CYS A 81 -3.01 -13.86 0.08
C CYS A 81 -3.34 -13.24 1.45
N MET A 82 -2.97 -11.98 1.66
CA MET A 82 -3.34 -11.25 2.88
C MET A 82 -4.85 -11.21 3.13
N PHE A 83 -5.66 -11.03 2.08
CA PHE A 83 -7.11 -11.17 2.23
C PHE A 83 -7.53 -12.60 2.51
N LYS A 84 -7.00 -13.57 1.78
CA LYS A 84 -7.36 -14.98 1.96
C LYS A 84 -7.14 -15.44 3.40
N ASP A 85 -6.04 -15.00 4.02
CA ASP A 85 -5.60 -15.52 5.31
C ASP A 85 -6.12 -14.70 6.51
N LEU A 86 -6.35 -13.38 6.34
CA LEU A 86 -6.63 -12.48 7.46
C LEU A 86 -7.97 -11.73 7.38
N SER A 87 -8.67 -11.79 6.24
CA SER A 87 -9.98 -11.13 6.10
C SER A 87 -11.09 -11.96 6.73
N ARG A 88 -12.18 -11.29 7.10
CA ARG A 88 -13.41 -11.96 7.57
C ARG A 88 -14.26 -12.37 6.37
N ASP A 89 -15.10 -13.38 6.55
CA ASP A 89 -16.10 -13.76 5.56
C ASP A 89 -17.16 -12.66 5.37
N GLY A 90 -17.73 -12.60 4.16
CA GLY A 90 -18.82 -11.69 3.83
C GLY A 90 -18.43 -10.20 3.74
N VAL A 91 -17.14 -9.85 3.76
CA VAL A 91 -16.69 -8.45 3.61
C VAL A 91 -16.24 -8.13 2.19
N CYS A 92 -16.48 -6.88 1.77
CA CYS A 92 -15.96 -6.36 0.52
C CYS A 92 -14.43 -6.21 0.57
N LYS A 93 -13.72 -6.83 -0.38
CA LYS A 93 -12.25 -6.77 -0.52
C LYS A 93 -11.90 -5.85 -1.68
N ARG A 94 -10.95 -4.93 -1.49
CA ARG A 94 -10.52 -3.96 -2.52
C ARG A 94 -9.00 -3.80 -2.48
N ILE A 95 -8.36 -3.87 -3.64
CA ILE A 95 -6.95 -3.56 -3.81
C ILE A 95 -6.86 -2.16 -4.45
N LEU A 96 -6.20 -1.23 -3.77
CA LEU A 96 -5.86 0.09 -4.34
C LEU A 96 -4.37 0.09 -4.66
N VAL A 97 -4.04 0.15 -5.95
CA VAL A 97 -2.67 0.21 -6.43
C VAL A 97 -2.27 1.67 -6.66
N VAL A 98 -1.15 2.08 -6.08
CA VAL A 98 -0.51 3.36 -6.38
C VAL A 98 0.84 3.09 -7.03
N THR A 99 0.98 3.46 -8.30
CA THR A 99 2.20 3.29 -9.09
C THR A 99 2.45 4.55 -9.89
N ASP A 100 3.71 4.91 -10.07
CA ASP A 100 4.11 6.00 -10.95
C ASP A 100 4.62 5.52 -12.31
N GLY A 101 4.54 4.20 -12.56
CA GLY A 101 4.72 3.54 -13.84
C GLY A 101 6.09 3.71 -14.49
N THR A 102 6.76 2.60 -14.75
CA THR A 102 7.70 2.43 -15.87
C THR A 102 7.63 0.98 -16.32
N PHE A 103 8.04 0.68 -17.56
CA PHE A 103 8.12 -0.68 -18.11
C PHE A 103 8.63 -1.68 -17.08
N ASN A 104 7.87 -2.76 -16.87
CA ASN A 104 8.41 -4.01 -16.40
C ASN A 104 9.29 -4.56 -17.52
N THR A 105 10.58 -4.75 -17.27
CA THR A 105 11.35 -5.76 -18.01
C THR A 105 10.83 -7.12 -17.55
N GLY A 106 9.64 -7.46 -18.01
CA GLY A 106 9.13 -8.83 -18.01
C GLY A 106 9.63 -9.52 -19.27
#